data_AF-A0A257ES44-F1
#
_entry.id   AF-A0A257ES44-F1
#
_cell.length_a   1.000
_cell.length_b   1.000
_cell.length_c   1.000
_cell.angle_alpha   90.00
_cell.angle_beta   90.00
_cell.angle_gamma   90.00
#
_symmetry.space_group_name_H-M   'P 1'
#
loop_
_entity.id
_entity.type
_entity.pdbx_description
1 polymer ?
#
loop_
_entity_poly.entity_id
_entity_poly.type
_entity_poly.pdbx_seq_one_letter_code
_entity_poly.pdbx_strand_id
1 'polypeptide(L)' 'QAASRTMMVRHTTPDRATEAFGLFALSGKVASFISPALIGIVTHATGSQRIGISPLIVMFAVGLFLLLFVRARGEQA' A
#
# COMPACT_ATOMS: atom_id res chain seq x y z
N GLN A 1 2.28 -10.61 1.57
CA GLN A 1 1.05 -10.77 2.39
C GLN A 1 1.32 -11.40 3.77
N ALA A 2 2.14 -12.45 3.91
CA ALA A 2 2.46 -13.00 5.24
C ALA A 2 3.19 -12.00 6.15
N ALA A 3 4.30 -11.40 5.67
CA ALA A 3 5.10 -10.43 6.45
C ALA A 3 4.28 -9.19 6.89
N SER A 4 3.47 -8.63 5.99
CA SER A 4 2.62 -7.46 6.29
C SER A 4 1.57 -7.75 7.36
N ARG A 5 0.96 -8.95 7.35
CA ARG A 5 0.01 -9.36 8.39
C ARG A 5 0.70 -9.54 9.74
N THR A 6 1.86 -10.19 9.77
CA THR A 6 2.66 -10.33 11.00
C THR A 6 3.07 -8.97 11.56
N MET A 7 3.43 -8.02 10.70
CA MET A 7 3.76 -6.64 11.10
C MET A 7 2.56 -5.92 11.72
N MET A 8 1.36 -6.09 11.14
CA MET A 8 0.14 -5.47 11.67
C MET A 8 -0.23 -6.02 13.06
N VAL A 9 -0.08 -7.32 13.30
CA VAL A 9 -0.33 -7.92 14.62
C VAL A 9 0.53 -7.25 15.71
N ARG A 10 1.75 -6.81 15.38
CA ARG A 10 2.62 -6.08 16.34
C ARG A 10 2.19 -4.64 16.62
N HIS A 11 1.34 -4.05 15.77
CA HIS A 11 0.88 -2.66 15.86
C HIS A 11 -0.61 -2.54 16.23
N THR A 12 -1.28 -3.66 16.50
CA THR A 12 -2.71 -3.72 16.75
C THR A 12 -2.96 -4.24 18.15
N THR A 13 -3.90 -3.64 18.88
CA THR A 13 -4.40 -4.14 20.16
C THR A 13 -5.56 -5.12 19.94
N PRO A 14 -5.76 -6.13 20.81
CA PRO A 14 -6.84 -7.11 20.67
C PRO A 14 -8.23 -6.46 20.58
N ASP A 15 -8.46 -5.41 21.37
CA ASP A 15 -9.72 -4.64 21.42
C ASP A 15 -10.07 -3.94 20.09
N ARG A 16 -9.05 -3.66 19.25
CA ARG A 16 -9.16 -2.89 18.01
C ARG A 16 -8.75 -3.68 16.77
N ALA A 17 -8.67 -5.01 16.91
CA ALA A 17 -8.20 -5.88 15.83
C ALA A 17 -9.07 -5.79 14.58
N THR A 18 -10.39 -5.80 14.73
CA THR A 18 -11.34 -5.72 13.60
C THR A 18 -11.19 -4.42 12.82
N GLU A 19 -11.05 -3.28 13.51
CA GLU A 19 -10.89 -1.96 12.89
C GLU A 19 -9.56 -1.86 12.14
N ALA A 20 -8.46 -2.30 12.77
CA ALA A 20 -7.13 -2.26 12.17
C ALA A 20 -7.01 -3.16 10.92
N PHE A 21 -7.49 -4.41 11.01
CA PHE A 21 -7.50 -5.31 9.86
C PHE A 21 -8.50 -4.88 8.78
N GLY A 22 -9.61 -4.24 9.16
CA GLY A 22 -10.56 -3.63 8.25
C GLY A 22 -9.95 -2.50 7.43
N LEU A 23 -9.23 -1.58 8.08
CA LEU A 23 -8.50 -0.51 7.42
C LEU A 23 -7.39 -1.05 6.51
N PHE A 24 -6.63 -2.06 6.95
CA PHE A 24 -5.61 -2.68 6.11
C PHE A 24 -6.20 -3.33 4.84
N ALA A 25 -7.32 -4.03 4.98
CA ALA A 25 -8.01 -4.63 3.84
C ALA A 25 -8.56 -3.55 2.89
N LEU A 26 -9.08 -2.45 3.43
CA LEU A 26 -9.54 -1.30 2.66
C LEU A 26 -8.38 -0.65 1.88
N SER A 27 -7.23 -0.41 2.51
CA SER A 27 -6.05 0.15 1.85
C SER A 27 -5.61 -0.72 0.67
N GLY A 28 -5.58 -2.05 0.85
CA GLY A 28 -5.28 -2.98 -0.24
C GLY A 28 -6.28 -2.88 -1.40
N LYS A 29 -7.58 -2.80 -1.09
CA LYS A 29 -8.64 -2.64 -2.10
C LYS A 29 -8.52 -1.32 -2.85
N VAL A 30 -8.27 -0.22 -2.16
CA VAL A 30 -8.07 1.10 -2.78
C VAL A 30 -6.90 1.07 -3.75
N ALA A 31 -5.76 0.49 -3.34
CA ALA A 31 -4.59 0.34 -4.21
C ALA A 31 -4.90 -0.48 -5.47
N SER A 32 -5.73 -1.52 -5.38
CA SER A 32 -6.15 -2.34 -6.53
C SER A 32 -6.98 -1.57 -7.57
N PHE A 33 -7.71 -0.54 -7.16
CA PHE A 33 -8.46 0.32 -8.10
C PHE A 33 -7.63 1.51 -8.61
N ILE A 34 -6.83 2.13 -7.73
CA ILE A 34 -6.00 3.29 -8.10
C ILE A 34 -4.91 2.89 -9.11
N SER A 35 -4.29 1.72 -8.94
CA SER A 35 -3.15 1.35 -9.81
C SER A 35 -3.57 1.22 -11.29
N PRO A 36 -4.61 0.45 -11.67
CA PRO A 36 -5.07 0.39 -13.06
C PRO A 36 -5.61 1.71 -13.58
N ALA A 37 -6.31 2.49 -12.75
CA ALA A 37 -6.83 3.80 -13.14
C ALA A 37 -5.70 4.76 -13.53
N LEU A 38 -4.65 4.83 -12.71
CA LEU A 38 -3.50 5.70 -12.95
C LEU A 38 -2.71 5.27 -14.19
N ILE A 39 -2.52 3.96 -14.37
CA ILE A 39 -1.92 3.41 -15.60
C ILE A 39 -2.76 3.81 -16.82
N GLY A 40 -4.09 3.67 -16.75
CA GLY A 40 -5.00 4.03 -17.83
C GLY A 40 -4.92 5.52 -18.19
N ILE A 41 -4.96 6.41 -17.18
CA ILE A 41 -4.85 7.85 -17.36
C ILE A 41 -3.51 8.22 -18.02
N VAL A 42 -2.40 7.70 -17.51
CA VAL A 42 -1.06 8.02 -18.03
C VAL A 42 -0.85 7.43 -19.42
N THR A 43 -1.33 6.21 -19.67
CA THR A 43 -1.28 5.58 -21.00
C THR A 43 -2.09 6.40 -22.00
N HIS A 44 -3.29 6.84 -21.63
CA HIS A 44 -4.14 7.64 -22.50
C HIS A 44 -3.53 9.02 -22.79
N ALA A 45 -2.96 9.67 -21.78
CA ALA A 45 -2.34 10.99 -21.92
C ALA A 45 -1.02 10.96 -22.72
N THR A 46 -0.22 9.89 -22.58
CA THR A 46 1.10 9.80 -23.23
C THR A 46 1.09 9.06 -24.56
N GLY A 47 0.02 8.30 -24.86
CA GLY A 47 -0.06 7.42 -26.03
C GLY A 47 0.92 6.24 -26.01
N SER A 48 1.69 6.05 -24.94
CA SER A 48 2.73 5.03 -24.83
C SER A 48 2.45 4.08 -23.68
N GLN A 49 2.23 2.80 -23.98
CA GLN A 49 2.06 1.76 -22.95
C GLN A 49 3.30 1.62 -22.05
N ARG A 50 4.50 1.89 -22.59
CA ARG A 50 5.76 1.79 -21.83
C ARG A 50 5.83 2.85 -20.73
N ILE A 51 5.44 4.09 -21.05
CA ILE A 51 5.36 5.17 -20.06
C ILE A 51 4.12 4.98 -19.17
N GLY A 52 3.05 4.40 -19.71
CA GLY A 52 1.83 4.04 -18.99
C GLY A 52 2.03 3.23 -17.71
N ILE A 53 3.04 2.36 -17.66
CA ILE A 53 3.36 1.53 -16.48
C ILE A 53 4.21 2.30 -15.44
N SER A 54 4.87 3.40 -15.82
CA SER A 54 5.73 4.18 -14.91
C SER A 54 5.08 4.62 -13.58
N PRO A 55 3.75 4.86 -13.48
CA PRO A 55 3.14 5.20 -12.19
C PRO A 55 3.21 4.09 -11.15
N LEU A 56 3.37 2.82 -11.53
CA LEU A 56 3.65 1.74 -10.57
C LEU A 56 4.94 2.01 -9.80
N ILE A 57 5.97 2.51 -10.49
CA ILE A 57 7.28 2.80 -9.87
C ILE A 57 7.08 3.89 -8.82
N VAL A 58 6.30 4.93 -9.14
CA VAL A 58 5.95 6.01 -8.20
C VAL A 58 5.19 5.46 -7.00
N MET A 59 4.20 4.58 -7.21
CA MET A 59 3.45 3.95 -6.11
C MET A 59 4.35 3.12 -5.19
N PHE A 60 5.28 2.34 -5.75
CA PHE A 60 6.25 1.59 -4.95
C PHE A 60 7.21 2.52 -4.20
N ALA A 61 7.69 3.58 -4.84
CA ALA A 61 8.57 4.56 -4.19
C ALA A 61 7.87 5.25 -3.02
N VAL A 62 6.61 5.65 -3.17
CA VAL A 62 5.80 6.22 -2.09
C VAL A 62 5.60 5.21 -0.96
N GLY A 63 5.23 3.96 -1.29
CA GLY A 63 5.07 2.91 -0.28
C GLY A 63 6.36 2.61 0.48
N LEU A 64 7.50 2.55 -0.23
CA LEU A 64 8.82 2.35 0.37
C LEU A 64 9.19 3.53 1.28
N PHE A 65 8.99 4.77 0.82
CA PHE A 65 9.25 5.97 1.59
C PHE A 65 8.42 6.00 2.88
N LEU A 66 7.13 5.67 2.81
CA LEU A 66 6.26 5.58 3.99
C LEU A 66 6.74 4.52 4.98
N LEU A 67 7.24 3.37 4.50
CA LEU A 67 7.76 2.32 5.36
C LEU A 67 9.02 2.72 6.13
N LEU A 68 9.80 3.71 5.67
CA LEU A 68 10.96 4.22 6.40
C LEU A 68 10.58 4.84 7.75
N PHE A 69 9.35 5.31 7.90
CA PHE A 69 8.84 5.88 9.15
C PHE A 69 8.22 4.84 10.08
N VAL A 70 8.04 3.59 9.62
CA VAL A 70 7.37 2.55 10.40
C VAL A 70 8.37 1.75 11.23
N ARG A 71 8.09 1.62 12.54
CA ARG A 71 8.88 0.77 13.44
C ARG A 71 8.56 -0.71 13.24
N ALA A 72 9.44 -1.47 12.59
CA ALA A 72 9.23 -2.89 12.28
C ALA A 72 8.97 -3.82 13.49
N ARG A 73 9.29 -3.39 14.71
CA ARG A 73 9.07 -4.14 15.96
C ARG A 73 7.82 -3.73 16.76
N GLY A 74 7.05 -2.73 16.33
CA GLY A 74 5.90 -2.23 17.09
C GLY A 74 6.29 -1.49 18.37
N GLU A 75 5.30 -1.10 19.17
CA GLU A 75 5.47 -0.33 20.43
C GLU A 75 5.88 -1.21 21.64
N GLN A 76 6.26 -2.47 21.42
CA GLN A 76 6.64 -3.41 22.48
C GLN A 76 8.13 -3.31 22.90
N ALA A 77 8.73 -2.12 22.82
CA ALA A 77 10.10 -1.87 23.28
C ALA A 77 10.11 -1.05 24.58
#